data_AF-A0A7W7DXD9-F1
#
_entry.id   AF-A0A7W7DXD9-F1
#
_cell.length_a   1.000
_cell.length_b   1.000
_cell.length_c   1.000
_cell.angle_alpha   90.00
_cell.angle_beta   90.00
_cell.angle_gamma   90.00
#
_symmetry.space_group_name_H-M   'P 1'
#
loop_
_entity.id
_entity.type
_entity.pdbx_description
1 polymer ?
#
loop_
_entity_poly.entity_id
_entity_poly.type
_entity_poly.pdbx_seq_one_letter_code
_entity_poly.pdbx_strand_id
1 'polypeptide(L)'
;MLRSRMDFLLLLPHGQRVVLEVDGSQHYTRDRGRTPDTGKYADMVAADRDLKLRGYEVFRFGHDELRHLDAAQALLRQFLPDMFRRFKVSN
;
A
#
# COMPACT_ATOMS: atom_id res chain seq x y z
N MET A 1 12.61 14.71 -3.59
CA MET A 1 12.64 13.71 -2.49
C MET A 1 11.35 12.91 -2.57
N LEU A 2 11.43 11.56 -2.60
CA LEU A 2 10.23 10.73 -2.49
C LEU A 2 9.58 11.04 -1.13
N ARG A 3 8.49 11.80 -1.13
CA ARG A 3 7.70 12.14 0.07
C ARG A 3 6.75 11.01 0.48
N SER A 4 6.89 9.81 -0.09
CA SER A 4 6.14 8.64 0.32
C SER A 4 7.10 7.69 1.04
N ARG A 5 6.97 7.61 2.36
CA ARG A 5 7.53 6.51 3.15
C ARG A 5 6.81 5.26 2.67
N MET A 6 7.56 4.32 2.07
CA MET A 6 7.03 3.00 1.75
C MET A 6 6.98 2.20 3.04
N ASP A 7 5.82 1.66 3.42
CA ASP A 7 5.72 0.84 4.61
C ASP A 7 6.48 -0.48 4.43
N PHE A 8 6.26 -1.18 3.31
CA PHE A 8 6.97 -2.41 2.99
C PHE A 8 7.33 -2.48 1.50
N LEU A 9 8.63 -2.66 1.20
CA LEU A 9 9.14 -2.93 -0.15
C LEU A 9 9.57 -4.39 -0.26
N LEU A 10 8.99 -5.11 -1.22
CA LEU A 10 9.34 -6.47 -1.58
C LEU A 10 10.08 -6.46 -2.92
N LEU A 11 11.29 -7.00 -2.93
CA LEU A 11 12.06 -7.28 -4.14
C LEU A 11 11.85 -8.74 -4.50
N LEU A 12 11.04 -8.98 -5.53
CA LEU A 12 10.64 -10.31 -5.97
C LEU A 12 11.49 -10.75 -7.19
N PRO A 13 11.47 -12.05 -7.55
CA PRO A 13 12.14 -12.55 -8.75
C PRO A 13 11.74 -11.79 -10.02
N HIS A 14 12.58 -11.90 -11.05
CA HIS A 14 12.37 -11.24 -12.36
C HIS A 14 12.29 -9.71 -12.29
N GLY A 15 12.98 -9.11 -11.31
CA GLY A 15 13.08 -7.65 -11.16
C GLY A 15 11.79 -6.97 -10.70
N GLN A 16 10.80 -7.75 -10.23
CA GLN A 16 9.52 -7.24 -9.77
C GLN A 16 9.68 -6.53 -8.42
N ARG A 17 9.17 -5.31 -8.32
CA ARG A 17 9.23 -4.50 -7.09
C ARG A 17 7.81 -4.20 -6.65
N VAL A 18 7.44 -4.71 -5.47
CA VAL A 18 6.10 -4.53 -4.91
C VAL A 18 6.19 -3.66 -3.67
N VAL A 19 5.36 -2.65 -3.58
CA VAL A 19 5.15 -1.85 -2.37
C VAL A 19 3.82 -2.24 -1.76
N LEU A 20 3.83 -2.60 -0.48
CA LEU A 20 2.62 -2.73 0.33
C LEU A 20 2.57 -1.52 1.25
N GLU A 21 1.48 -0.78 1.19
CA GLU A 21 1.23 0.43 1.98
C GLU A 21 0.02 0.22 2.88
N VAL A 22 0.07 0.76 4.09
CA VAL A 22 -1.07 0.82 5.00
C VAL A 22 -1.60 2.25 5.01
N ASP A 23 -2.80 2.45 4.46
CA ASP A 23 -3.45 3.75 4.40
C ASP A 23 -4.39 3.95 5.58
N GLY A 24 -4.14 4.95 6.43
CA GLY A 24 -5.04 5.34 7.51
C GLY A 24 -5.83 6.60 7.21
N SER A 25 -6.98 6.79 7.86
CA SER A 25 -7.76 8.04 7.77
C SER A 25 -6.94 9.30 8.06
N GLN A 26 -5.83 9.19 8.80
CA GLN A 26 -4.88 10.27 9.07
C GLN A 26 -4.07 10.73 7.84
N HIS A 27 -4.02 9.95 6.76
CA HIS A 27 -3.24 10.25 5.56
C HIS A 27 -3.93 11.26 4.64
N TYR A 28 -5.27 11.29 4.63
CA TYR A 28 -6.06 12.22 3.80
C TYR A 28 -6.92 13.19 4.61
N THR A 29 -6.68 13.32 5.91
CA THR A 29 -7.42 14.27 6.76
C THR A 29 -6.50 15.28 7.47
N ARG A 30 -7.07 16.44 7.83
CA ARG A 30 -6.55 17.40 8.80
C ARG A 30 -7.32 17.26 10.12
N ASP A 31 -6.86 17.97 11.15
CA ASP A 31 -7.53 18.03 12.47
C ASP A 31 -7.72 16.66 13.13
N ARG A 32 -6.68 15.81 13.08
CA ARG A 32 -6.67 14.45 13.65
C ARG A 32 -7.79 13.53 13.12
N GLY A 33 -8.04 13.51 11.81
CA GLY A 33 -9.05 12.60 11.25
C GLY A 33 -10.39 13.24 10.92
N ARG A 34 -10.61 14.51 11.26
CA ARG A 34 -11.96 15.11 11.23
C ARG A 34 -12.34 15.74 9.90
N THR A 35 -11.37 16.30 9.18
CA THR A 35 -11.64 17.06 7.96
C THR A 35 -10.89 16.45 6.79
N PRO A 36 -11.56 15.99 5.72
CA PRO A 36 -10.88 15.56 4.50
C PRO A 36 -9.99 16.67 3.93
N ASP A 37 -8.76 16.30 3.58
CA ASP A 37 -7.74 17.16 3.01
C ASP A 37 -7.45 16.73 1.58
N THR A 38 -8.10 17.42 0.65
CA THR A 38 -7.97 17.17 -0.78
C THR A 38 -6.55 17.36 -1.30
N GLY A 39 -5.75 18.23 -0.66
CA GLY A 39 -4.35 18.44 -1.00
C GLY A 39 -3.48 17.23 -0.67
N LYS A 40 -3.63 16.67 0.54
CA LYS A 40 -2.93 15.43 0.92
C LYS A 40 -3.35 14.24 0.06
N TYR A 41 -4.63 14.14 -0.27
CA TYR A 41 -5.11 13.14 -1.21
C TYR A 41 -4.43 13.29 -2.58
N ALA A 42 -4.38 14.50 -3.15
CA ALA A 42 -3.72 14.75 -4.42
C ALA A 42 -2.22 14.38 -4.39
N ASP A 43 -1.51 14.75 -3.32
CA ASP A 43 -0.11 14.37 -3.09
C ASP A 43 0.08 12.84 -3.06
N MET A 44 -0.79 12.13 -2.35
CA MET A 44 -0.77 10.66 -2.26
C MET A 44 -0.99 10.01 -3.63
N VAL A 45 -2.00 10.45 -4.40
CA VAL A 45 -2.25 9.89 -5.74
C VAL A 45 -1.10 10.25 -6.69
N ALA A 46 -0.47 11.43 -6.54
CA ALA A 46 0.73 11.77 -7.30
C ALA A 46 1.92 10.86 -6.98
N ALA A 47 2.14 10.55 -5.70
CA ALA A 47 3.18 9.61 -5.28
C ALA A 47 2.92 8.19 -5.79
N ASP A 48 1.67 7.73 -5.79
CA ASP A 48 1.29 6.43 -6.37
C ASP A 48 1.69 6.34 -7.86
N ARG A 49 1.38 7.38 -8.63
CA ARG A 49 1.75 7.43 -10.05
C ARG A 49 3.26 7.44 -10.25
N ASP A 50 4.02 8.18 -9.43
CA ASP A 50 5.48 8.20 -9.52
C ASP A 50 6.09 6.81 -9.23
N LEU A 51 5.58 6.09 -8.23
CA LEU A 51 6.00 4.70 -7.96
C LEU A 51 5.69 3.77 -9.14
N LYS A 52 4.47 3.85 -9.68
CA LYS A 52 4.07 3.03 -10.84
C LYS A 52 4.93 3.32 -12.08
N LEU A 53 5.19 4.60 -12.38
CA LEU A 53 6.07 5.00 -13.49
C LEU A 53 7.52 4.53 -13.29
N ARG A 54 7.97 4.39 -12.05
CA ARG A 54 9.28 3.81 -11.71
C ARG A 54 9.29 2.29 -11.76
N GLY A 55 8.19 1.62 -12.09
CA GLY A 55 8.07 0.18 -12.21
C GLY A 55 7.85 -0.55 -10.88
N TYR A 56 7.19 0.11 -9.93
CA TYR A 56 6.67 -0.54 -8.72
C TYR A 56 5.20 -0.90 -8.89
N GLU A 57 4.82 -2.09 -8.44
CA GLU A 57 3.42 -2.48 -8.22
C GLU A 57 3.04 -2.09 -6.79
N VAL A 58 1.95 -1.37 -6.62
CA VAL A 58 1.57 -0.81 -5.30
C VAL A 58 0.22 -1.36 -4.87
N PHE A 59 0.17 -1.99 -3.69
CA PHE A 59 -1.06 -2.44 -3.05
C PHE A 59 -1.25 -1.68 -1.73
N ARG A 60 -2.45 -1.12 -1.53
CA ARG A 60 -2.82 -0.37 -0.33
C ARG A 60 -3.84 -1.15 0.48
N PHE A 61 -3.63 -1.19 1.79
CA PHE A 61 -4.57 -1.74 2.77
C PHE A 61 -5.06 -0.62 3.66
N GLY A 62 -6.38 -0.45 3.74
CA GLY A 62 -7.00 0.54 4.61
C GLY A 62 -6.83 0.19 6.09
N HIS A 63 -6.77 1.21 6.95
CA HIS A 63 -6.70 1.05 8.39
C HIS A 63 -7.85 0.18 8.92
N ASP A 64 -9.06 0.35 8.40
CA ASP A 64 -10.22 -0.45 8.82
C ASP A 64 -10.09 -1.92 8.42
N GLU A 65 -9.43 -2.22 7.29
CA GLU A 65 -9.13 -3.60 6.87
C GLU A 65 -8.15 -4.29 7.83
N LEU A 66 -7.24 -3.52 8.43
CA LEU A 66 -6.19 -4.01 9.33
C LEU A 66 -6.48 -3.79 10.81
N ARG A 67 -7.64 -3.20 11.16
CA ARG A 67 -7.98 -2.79 12.53
C ARG A 67 -8.16 -3.97 13.48
N HIS A 68 -8.73 -5.07 13.00
CA HIS A 68 -9.00 -6.26 13.80
C HIS A 68 -8.07 -7.39 13.37
N LEU A 69 -7.33 -7.96 14.33
CA LEU A 69 -6.27 -8.93 14.05
C LEU A 69 -6.77 -10.13 13.24
N ASP A 70 -7.91 -10.71 13.60
CA ASP A 70 -8.45 -11.89 12.91
C ASP A 70 -8.85 -11.59 11.45
N ALA A 71 -9.49 -10.43 11.22
CA ALA A 71 -9.87 -9.98 9.89
C ALA A 71 -8.64 -9.66 9.03
N ALA A 72 -7.66 -8.96 9.60
CA ALA A 72 -6.40 -8.64 8.96
C ALA A 72 -5.63 -9.91 8.57
N GLN A 73 -5.58 -10.91 9.47
CA GLN A 73 -4.96 -12.20 9.19
C GLN A 73 -5.67 -12.95 8.08
N ALA A 74 -7.01 -13.00 8.09
CA ALA A 74 -7.77 -13.64 7.02
C ALA A 74 -7.51 -12.98 5.65
N LEU A 75 -7.55 -11.64 5.61
CA LEU A 75 -7.25 -10.86 4.41
C LEU A 75 -5.85 -11.16 3.85
N LEU A 76 -4.82 -11.06 4.70
CA LEU A 76 -3.43 -11.25 4.28
C LEU A 76 -3.10 -12.70 3.90
N ARG A 77 -3.71 -13.69 4.59
CA ARG A 77 -3.57 -15.12 4.25
C ARG A 77 -4.17 -15.46 2.89
N GLN A 78 -5.16 -14.70 2.42
CA GLN A 78 -5.69 -14.84 1.08
C GLN A 78 -4.85 -14.05 0.07
N PHE A 79 -4.60 -12.77 0.34
CA PHE A 79 -3.98 -11.86 -0.61
C PHE A 79 -2.52 -12.21 -0.94
N LEU A 80 -1.68 -12.48 0.06
CA LEU A 80 -0.24 -12.68 -0.16
C LEU A 80 0.07 -13.89 -1.04
N PRO A 81 -0.56 -15.08 -0.86
CA PRO A 81 -0.37 -16.20 -1.77
C PRO A 81 -0.81 -15.91 -3.21
N ASP A 82 -1.92 -15.20 -3.41
CA ASP A 82 -2.39 -14.83 -4.74
C ASP A 82 -1.45 -13.83 -5.43
N MET A 83 -0.94 -12.85 -4.67
CA MET A 83 0.08 -11.91 -5.13
C MET A 83 1.37 -12.64 -5.51
N PHE A 84 1.87 -13.54 -4.67
CA PHE A 84 3.05 -14.34 -4.95
C PHE A 84 2.87 -15.24 -6.18
N ARG A 85 1.69 -15.84 -6.36
CA ARG A 85 1.35 -16.60 -7.57
C ARG A 85 1.40 -15.72 -8.83
N ARG A 86 0.84 -14.51 -8.78
CA ARG A 86 0.88 -13.54 -9.89
C ARG A 86 2.33 -13.21 -10.28
N PHE A 87 3.20 -12.98 -9.30
CA PHE A 87 4.61 -12.65 -9.53
C PHE A 87 5.53 -13.86 -9.66
N LYS A 88 4.98 -15.07 -9.72
CA LYS A 88 5.73 -16.33 -9.89
C LYS A 88 6.82 -16.50 -8.84
N VAL A 89 6.55 -16.09 -7.61
CA VAL A 89 7.42 -16.38 -6.47
C VAL A 89 7.32 -17.88 -6.20
N SER A 90 8.43 -18.60 -6.42
CA SER A 90 8.51 -20.04 -6.17
C SER A 90 8.30 -20.33 -4.67
N ASN A 91 7.68 -21.47 -4.37
CA ASN A 91 7.69 -22.06 -3.03
C ASN A 91 8.97 -22.89 -2.82
#